data_AF-A0A2U9BB57-F1
#
_entry.id   AF-A0A2U9BB57-F1
#
_cell.length_a   1.000
_cell.length_b   1.000
_cell.length_c   1.000
_cell.angle_alpha   90.00
_cell.angle_beta   90.00
_cell.angle_gamma   90.00
#
_symmetry.space_group_name_H-M   'P 1'
#
loop_
_entity.id
_entity.type
_entity.pdbx_description
1 polymer ?
#
loop_
_entity_poly.entity_id
_entity_poly.type
_entity_poly.pdbx_seq_one_letter_code
_entity_poly.pdbx_strand_id
1 'polypeptide(L)'
;MYAWMDGRLSDDIIAEQRKVEEAELIIFQFPLYWFSVPAVMKGWMDRVLTQGFAFSLENMYNNGVFKDKKAMLSFTTGATQTMFRPDGINGDINVTLWPLQNGTLHFCGFQVLAPQIFWGPAHCPPAVRGVMLQEWRARLKGLQAERPLTFAPCEMFDLSFQGGFLLRPEAREERESHSYGITTGHHLGKLLPPDNQTRALPTEDNAFTDAASFTADLRARGTQRKQREKQREKQREGTKRRNKERNKERNKEKEQREKQREKVSPRFVSTRVFNPLRRVQIPEEADMKWMFKEDHSLEHRCVESAKIRNKYPERVPVIVEKVSGSQIVDIDKRKYLVPSDITVAQFMWIIRKRIQLPSEKGMFLFVDKTVPQSSITMGQLYEKEKDEDGFLYVAYNGENTFGFQDAIKTP
;
A
#
# COMPACT_ATOMS: atom_id res chain seq x y z
N MET A 1 -2.60 -4.35 -26.84
CA MET A 1 -3.50 -4.98 -27.83
C MET A 1 -2.81 -6.12 -28.57
N TYR A 2 -1.86 -5.88 -29.50
CA TYR A 2 -1.24 -6.95 -30.31
C TYR A 2 -0.62 -8.10 -29.51
N ALA A 3 0.13 -7.84 -28.43
CA ALA A 3 0.73 -8.92 -27.64
C ALA A 3 -0.30 -9.82 -26.93
N TRP A 4 -1.46 -9.29 -26.54
CA TRP A 4 -2.54 -10.10 -25.96
C TRP A 4 -3.25 -10.92 -27.04
N MET A 5 -3.62 -10.29 -28.16
CA MET A 5 -4.28 -10.96 -29.29
C MET A 5 -3.42 -12.08 -29.88
N ASP A 6 -2.10 -11.88 -29.94
CA ASP A 6 -1.16 -12.86 -30.48
C ASP A 6 -0.72 -13.91 -29.44
N GLY A 7 -1.21 -13.84 -28.19
CA GLY A 7 -0.81 -14.77 -27.13
C GLY A 7 0.65 -14.65 -26.70
N ARG A 8 1.24 -13.45 -26.78
CA ARG A 8 2.65 -13.15 -26.50
C ARG A 8 2.86 -12.33 -25.22
N LEU A 9 1.89 -12.35 -24.31
CA LEU A 9 2.07 -11.77 -22.97
C LEU A 9 3.04 -12.62 -22.16
N SER A 10 3.70 -11.98 -21.19
CA SER A 10 4.56 -12.67 -20.23
C SER A 10 3.74 -13.66 -19.40
N ASP A 11 4.31 -14.83 -19.09
CA ASP A 11 3.60 -15.93 -18.40
C ASP A 11 3.00 -15.51 -17.05
N ASP A 12 3.68 -14.63 -16.33
CA ASP A 12 3.20 -14.09 -15.05
C ASP A 12 1.93 -13.24 -15.23
N ILE A 13 1.83 -12.47 -16.32
CA ILE A 13 0.61 -11.72 -16.66
C ILE A 13 -0.52 -12.68 -17.01
N ILE A 14 -0.24 -13.69 -17.84
CA ILE A 14 -1.26 -14.69 -18.25
C ILE A 14 -1.81 -15.43 -17.03
N ALA A 15 -0.95 -15.80 -16.08
CA ALA A 15 -1.37 -16.47 -14.85
C ALA A 15 -2.33 -15.60 -14.01
N GLU A 16 -2.12 -14.29 -13.95
CA GLU A 16 -3.02 -13.38 -13.25
C GLU A 16 -4.32 -13.11 -14.01
N GLN A 17 -4.25 -13.00 -15.35
CA GLN A 17 -5.44 -12.87 -16.18
C GLN A 17 -6.39 -14.06 -16.00
N ARG A 18 -5.86 -15.28 -15.92
CA ARG A 18 -6.67 -16.48 -15.62
C ARG A 18 -7.40 -16.40 -14.28
N LYS A 19 -6.74 -15.91 -13.22
CA LYS A 19 -7.39 -15.70 -11.91
C LYS A 19 -8.54 -14.70 -12.00
N VAL A 20 -8.37 -13.64 -12.80
CA VAL A 20 -9.43 -12.64 -13.03
C VAL A 20 -10.60 -13.24 -13.82
N GLU A 21 -10.32 -14.09 -14.82
CA GLU A 21 -11.34 -14.81 -15.59
C GLU A 21 -12.15 -15.76 -14.72
N GLU A 22 -11.50 -16.52 -13.84
CA GLU A 22 -12.14 -17.47 -12.93
C GLU A 22 -12.95 -16.79 -11.80
N ALA A 23 -12.54 -15.60 -11.35
CA ALA A 23 -13.16 -14.94 -10.21
C ALA A 23 -14.50 -14.26 -10.55
N GLU A 24 -15.54 -14.52 -9.77
CA GLU A 24 -16.81 -13.77 -9.81
C GLU A 24 -16.72 -12.46 -8.99
N LEU A 25 -15.87 -12.46 -7.97
CA LEU A 25 -15.66 -11.34 -7.04
C LEU A 25 -14.16 -11.18 -6.78
N ILE A 26 -13.66 -9.95 -6.92
CA ILE A 26 -12.26 -9.61 -6.65
C ILE A 26 -12.16 -8.59 -5.51
N ILE A 27 -11.37 -8.91 -4.48
CA ILE A 27 -11.13 -8.02 -3.33
C ILE A 27 -9.69 -7.52 -3.39
N PHE A 28 -9.52 -6.20 -3.51
CA PHE A 28 -8.23 -5.54 -3.48
C PHE A 28 -7.89 -5.15 -2.04
N GLN A 29 -7.04 -5.94 -1.38
CA GLN A 29 -6.60 -5.68 -0.01
C GLN A 29 -5.28 -4.88 0.03
N PHE A 30 -5.26 -3.69 0.63
CA PHE A 30 -4.04 -2.87 0.71
C PHE A 30 -3.99 -1.87 1.89
N PRO A 31 -2.81 -1.37 2.27
CA PRO A 31 -2.70 -0.12 3.03
C PRO A 31 -2.79 1.10 2.09
N LEU A 32 -3.61 2.09 2.43
CA LEU A 32 -3.73 3.34 1.67
C LEU A 32 -2.41 4.13 1.78
N TYR A 33 -1.65 4.18 0.69
CA TYR A 33 -0.37 4.89 0.60
C TYR A 33 -0.52 6.05 -0.38
N TRP A 34 -0.18 7.25 0.09
CA TRP A 34 -0.28 8.47 -0.71
C TRP A 34 -1.63 8.60 -1.43
N PHE A 35 -2.72 8.39 -0.68
CA PHE A 35 -4.09 8.50 -1.18
C PHE A 35 -4.42 7.54 -2.34
N SER A 36 -3.66 6.45 -2.48
CA SER A 36 -3.86 5.44 -3.51
C SER A 36 -3.41 4.04 -3.04
N VAL A 37 -3.44 3.10 -3.97
CA VAL A 37 -2.89 1.75 -3.79
C VAL A 37 -1.35 1.79 -3.73
N PRO A 38 -0.69 0.83 -3.05
CA PRO A 38 0.76 0.69 -3.12
C PRO A 38 1.26 0.50 -4.56
N ALA A 39 2.49 0.93 -4.83
CA ALA A 39 3.09 0.87 -6.17
C ALA A 39 3.04 -0.52 -6.80
N VAL A 40 3.24 -1.58 -6.02
CA VAL A 40 3.13 -2.98 -6.50
C VAL A 40 1.73 -3.31 -7.01
N MET A 41 0.68 -2.86 -6.32
CA MET A 41 -0.70 -3.07 -6.74
C MET A 41 -1.05 -2.20 -7.95
N LYS A 42 -0.52 -0.97 -8.02
CA LYS A 42 -0.66 -0.16 -9.23
C LYS A 42 0.02 -0.82 -10.43
N GLY A 43 1.22 -1.38 -10.24
CA GLY A 43 1.93 -2.13 -11.26
C GLY A 43 1.18 -3.40 -11.70
N TRP A 44 0.52 -4.09 -10.76
CA TRP A 44 -0.38 -5.20 -11.08
C TRP A 44 -1.52 -4.75 -11.99
N MET A 45 -2.22 -3.66 -11.62
CA MET A 45 -3.32 -3.11 -12.43
C MET A 45 -2.83 -2.77 -13.84
N ASP A 46 -1.68 -2.10 -13.97
CA ASP A 46 -1.13 -1.65 -15.25
C ASP A 46 -0.68 -2.81 -16.16
N ARG A 47 -0.21 -3.91 -15.58
CA ARG A 47 0.30 -5.07 -16.34
C ARG A 47 -0.77 -6.10 -16.64
N VAL A 48 -1.75 -6.30 -15.75
CA VAL A 48 -2.76 -7.37 -15.86
C VAL A 48 -4.01 -6.89 -16.57
N LEU A 49 -4.49 -5.67 -16.27
CA LEU A 49 -5.69 -5.08 -16.88
C LEU A 49 -5.36 -4.48 -18.25
N THR A 50 -4.85 -5.30 -19.17
CA THR A 50 -4.41 -4.85 -20.50
C THR A 50 -5.60 -4.59 -21.44
N GLN A 51 -5.43 -3.64 -22.36
CA GLN A 51 -6.39 -3.41 -23.44
C GLN A 51 -6.60 -4.67 -24.30
N GLY A 52 -7.86 -5.01 -24.55
CA GLY A 52 -8.32 -6.25 -25.18
C GLY A 52 -8.82 -7.27 -24.15
N PHE A 53 -8.07 -7.44 -23.06
CA PHE A 53 -8.45 -8.32 -21.95
C PHE A 53 -9.46 -7.67 -21.00
N ALA A 54 -9.12 -6.50 -20.45
CA ALA A 54 -9.90 -5.86 -19.39
C ALA A 54 -10.77 -4.69 -19.88
N PHE A 55 -10.36 -4.04 -20.96
CA PHE A 55 -11.07 -2.89 -21.52
C PHE A 55 -10.82 -2.72 -23.02
N SER A 56 -11.75 -2.05 -23.70
CA SER A 56 -11.53 -1.46 -25.02
C SER A 56 -12.28 -0.12 -25.11
N LEU A 57 -12.12 0.62 -26.22
CA LEU A 57 -12.93 1.84 -26.42
C LEU A 57 -14.39 1.50 -26.69
N GLU A 58 -14.68 0.35 -27.30
CA GLU A 58 -16.05 -0.12 -27.53
C GLU A 58 -16.70 -0.65 -26.25
N ASN A 59 -15.89 -1.25 -25.36
CA ASN A 59 -16.35 -1.90 -24.12
C ASN A 59 -15.71 -1.21 -22.90
N MET A 60 -16.30 -0.09 -22.50
CA MET A 60 -15.92 0.69 -21.31
C MET A 60 -17.07 0.80 -20.32
N TYR A 61 -16.75 1.05 -19.05
CA TYR A 61 -17.72 1.31 -17.98
C TYR A 61 -18.78 0.21 -17.85
N ASN A 62 -20.08 0.53 -17.78
CA ASN A 62 -21.15 -0.48 -17.67
C ASN A 62 -21.25 -1.43 -18.88
N ASN A 63 -20.58 -1.11 -20.00
CA ASN A 63 -20.45 -1.99 -21.16
C ASN A 63 -19.11 -2.75 -21.18
N GLY A 64 -18.29 -2.63 -20.13
CA GLY A 64 -16.97 -3.22 -20.04
C GLY A 64 -16.96 -4.75 -19.98
N VAL A 65 -15.77 -5.33 -20.17
CA VAL A 65 -15.56 -6.78 -20.27
C VAL A 65 -15.98 -7.50 -18.98
N PHE A 66 -15.80 -6.87 -17.82
CA PHE A 66 -16.08 -7.46 -16.51
C PHE A 66 -17.43 -7.03 -15.91
N LYS A 67 -18.42 -6.65 -16.73
CA LYS A 67 -19.74 -6.19 -16.28
C LYS A 67 -20.53 -7.16 -15.40
N ASP A 68 -20.26 -8.45 -15.53
CA ASP A 68 -20.91 -9.50 -14.74
C ASP A 68 -20.13 -9.88 -13.47
N LYS A 69 -18.95 -9.26 -13.25
CA LYS A 69 -18.09 -9.50 -12.09
C LYS A 69 -18.19 -8.36 -11.08
N LYS A 70 -18.00 -8.69 -9.80
CA LYS A 70 -17.95 -7.72 -8.71
C LYS A 70 -16.51 -7.42 -8.29
N ALA A 71 -16.25 -6.19 -7.85
CA ALA A 71 -14.97 -5.83 -7.26
C ALA A 71 -15.14 -4.95 -6.02
N MET A 72 -14.23 -5.04 -5.07
CA MET A 72 -14.26 -4.23 -3.85
C MET A 72 -12.86 -3.82 -3.41
N LEU A 73 -12.73 -2.58 -2.95
CA LEU A 73 -11.54 -2.12 -2.24
C LEU A 73 -11.66 -2.44 -0.74
N SER A 74 -10.69 -3.12 -0.17
CA SER A 74 -10.56 -3.34 1.27
C SER A 74 -9.24 -2.78 1.75
N PHE A 75 -9.25 -1.72 2.56
CA PHE A 75 -7.99 -1.05 2.89
C PHE A 75 -7.91 -0.50 4.29
N THR A 76 -6.68 -0.37 4.76
CA THR A 76 -6.35 0.24 6.05
C THR A 76 -5.79 1.64 5.83
N THR A 77 -6.06 2.56 6.74
CA THR A 77 -5.49 3.92 6.72
C THR A 77 -4.59 4.16 7.93
N GLY A 78 -3.63 5.07 7.82
CA GLY A 78 -2.97 5.62 9.02
C GLY A 78 -3.86 6.61 9.79
N ALA A 79 -4.70 7.36 9.06
CA ALA A 79 -5.54 8.41 9.61
C ALA A 79 -6.88 7.90 10.17
N THR A 80 -7.49 8.69 11.07
CA THR A 80 -8.86 8.44 11.55
C THR A 80 -9.90 8.83 10.50
N GLN A 81 -11.10 8.26 10.61
CA GLN A 81 -12.21 8.58 9.70
C GLN A 81 -12.54 10.08 9.65
N THR A 82 -12.42 10.79 10.79
CA THR A 82 -12.75 12.22 10.87
C THR A 82 -11.85 13.09 10.00
N MET A 83 -10.61 12.66 9.74
CA MET A 83 -9.69 13.39 8.86
C MET A 83 -10.16 13.37 7.40
N PHE A 84 -11.00 12.41 7.04
CA PHE A 84 -11.51 12.17 5.68
C PHE A 84 -12.97 12.58 5.47
N ARG A 85 -13.52 13.36 6.40
CA ARG A 85 -14.81 14.05 6.21
C ARG A 85 -14.62 15.24 5.26
N PRO A 86 -15.69 15.81 4.69
CA PRO A 86 -15.59 17.02 3.86
C PRO A 86 -14.93 18.22 4.56
N ASP A 87 -15.04 18.28 5.89
CA ASP A 87 -14.40 19.28 6.77
C ASP A 87 -13.09 18.79 7.41
N GLY A 88 -12.62 17.61 7.02
CA GLY A 88 -11.39 17.00 7.50
C GLY A 88 -10.16 17.44 6.70
N ILE A 89 -8.99 17.40 7.34
CA ILE A 89 -7.74 17.88 6.74
C ILE A 89 -7.29 17.10 5.49
N ASN A 90 -7.73 15.85 5.34
CA ASN A 90 -7.41 15.02 4.17
C ASN A 90 -8.45 15.18 3.04
N GLY A 91 -9.53 15.93 3.27
CA GLY A 91 -10.64 16.07 2.33
C GLY A 91 -11.56 14.86 2.29
N ASP A 92 -12.62 14.98 1.50
CA ASP A 92 -13.65 13.95 1.35
C ASP A 92 -13.08 12.65 0.73
N ILE A 93 -13.24 11.53 1.44
CA ILE A 93 -12.82 10.20 0.95
C ILE A 93 -13.45 9.83 -0.39
N ASN A 94 -14.66 10.33 -0.69
CA ASN A 94 -15.33 10.02 -1.95
C ASN A 94 -14.50 10.47 -3.16
N VAL A 95 -13.89 11.66 -3.07
CA VAL A 95 -13.00 12.21 -4.11
C VAL A 95 -11.73 11.36 -4.25
N THR A 96 -11.18 10.91 -3.12
CA THR A 96 -9.96 10.07 -3.09
C THR A 96 -10.17 8.73 -3.79
N LEU A 97 -11.35 8.12 -3.62
CA LEU A 97 -11.62 6.78 -4.14
C LEU A 97 -12.06 6.76 -5.60
N TRP A 98 -12.60 7.88 -6.10
CA TRP A 98 -13.13 7.98 -7.46
C TRP A 98 -12.17 7.48 -8.57
N PRO A 99 -10.88 7.84 -8.61
CA PRO A 99 -9.99 7.38 -9.68
C PRO A 99 -9.80 5.85 -9.71
N LEU A 100 -9.81 5.20 -8.54
CA LEU A 100 -9.67 3.75 -8.44
C LEU A 100 -11.00 3.04 -8.76
N GLN A 101 -12.08 3.47 -8.12
CA GLN A 101 -13.39 2.82 -8.28
C GLN A 101 -13.98 3.08 -9.66
N ASN A 102 -14.04 4.33 -10.13
CA ASN A 102 -14.57 4.64 -11.45
C ASN A 102 -13.52 4.43 -12.55
N GLY A 103 -12.35 5.06 -12.39
CA GLY A 103 -11.35 5.13 -13.46
C GLY A 103 -10.58 3.84 -13.73
N THR A 104 -10.54 2.91 -12.78
CA THR A 104 -9.88 1.60 -12.96
C THR A 104 -10.89 0.46 -12.98
N LEU A 105 -11.63 0.26 -11.87
CA LEU A 105 -12.50 -0.90 -11.73
C LEU A 105 -13.74 -0.80 -12.62
N HIS A 106 -14.52 0.27 -12.47
CA HIS A 106 -15.75 0.43 -13.24
C HIS A 106 -15.44 0.57 -14.73
N PHE A 107 -14.37 1.28 -15.12
CA PHE A 107 -13.92 1.38 -16.51
C PHE A 107 -13.73 0.00 -17.18
N CYS A 108 -13.22 -1.00 -16.45
CA CYS A 108 -13.06 -2.37 -16.94
C CYS A 108 -14.37 -3.19 -16.94
N GLY A 109 -15.48 -2.65 -16.43
CA GLY A 109 -16.77 -3.33 -16.34
C GLY A 109 -17.28 -3.56 -14.93
N PHE A 110 -16.41 -3.66 -13.93
CA PHE A 110 -16.80 -4.22 -12.64
C PHE A 110 -18.00 -3.51 -12.00
N GLN A 111 -18.87 -4.33 -11.41
CA GLN A 111 -19.85 -3.89 -10.41
C GLN A 111 -19.10 -3.60 -9.10
N VAL A 112 -18.79 -2.33 -8.84
CA VAL A 112 -17.96 -1.95 -7.68
C VAL A 112 -18.79 -1.90 -6.41
N LEU A 113 -18.44 -2.71 -5.42
CA LEU A 113 -19.07 -2.70 -4.10
C LEU A 113 -18.54 -1.58 -3.21
N ALA A 114 -19.32 -1.21 -2.19
CA ALA A 114 -18.88 -0.24 -1.19
C ALA A 114 -17.55 -0.69 -0.53
N PRO A 115 -16.58 0.19 -0.34
CA PRO A 115 -15.27 -0.18 0.17
C PRO A 115 -15.35 -0.65 1.63
N GLN A 116 -14.46 -1.55 2.01
CA GLN A 116 -14.18 -1.85 3.42
C GLN A 116 -13.02 -0.99 3.88
N ILE A 117 -13.28 -0.02 4.78
CA ILE A 117 -12.25 0.91 5.26
C ILE A 117 -11.97 0.70 6.74
N PHE A 118 -10.73 0.31 7.05
CA PHE A 118 -10.25 0.17 8.42
C PHE A 118 -9.47 1.42 8.84
N TRP A 119 -10.12 2.28 9.63
CA TRP A 119 -9.58 3.57 10.01
C TRP A 119 -8.56 3.48 11.14
N GLY A 120 -7.29 3.79 10.84
CA GLY A 120 -6.23 3.96 11.83
C GLY A 120 -5.96 2.75 12.75
N PRO A 121 -5.92 1.48 12.26
CA PRO A 121 -5.81 0.31 13.14
C PRO A 121 -4.54 0.32 14.02
N ALA A 122 -3.47 0.98 13.58
CA ALA A 122 -2.24 1.16 14.35
C ALA A 122 -2.44 2.01 15.63
N HIS A 123 -3.49 2.82 15.69
CA HIS A 123 -3.84 3.69 16.82
C HIS A 123 -4.97 3.10 17.69
N CYS A 124 -5.45 1.90 17.38
CA CYS A 124 -6.54 1.25 18.10
C CYS A 124 -6.02 0.14 19.03
N PRO A 125 -6.64 -0.06 20.21
CA PRO A 125 -6.35 -1.21 21.08
C PRO A 125 -6.59 -2.57 20.38
N PRO A 126 -5.95 -3.66 20.83
CA PRO A 126 -6.14 -5.00 20.26
C PRO A 126 -7.60 -5.45 20.18
N ALA A 127 -8.42 -5.15 21.20
CA ALA A 127 -9.84 -5.50 21.21
C ALA A 127 -10.61 -4.85 20.06
N VAL A 128 -10.32 -3.58 19.75
CA VAL A 128 -10.96 -2.85 18.65
C VAL A 128 -10.56 -3.44 17.29
N ARG A 129 -9.29 -3.83 17.12
CA ARG A 129 -8.85 -4.55 15.91
C ARG A 129 -9.53 -5.91 15.79
N GLY A 130 -9.79 -6.58 16.92
CA GLY A 130 -10.57 -7.82 16.96
C GLY A 130 -12.00 -7.62 16.42
N VAL A 131 -12.68 -6.53 16.82
CA VAL A 131 -14.01 -6.18 16.31
C VAL A 131 -13.96 -5.89 14.81
N MET A 132 -12.99 -5.11 14.33
CA MET A 132 -12.81 -4.84 12.89
C MET A 132 -12.74 -6.13 12.05
N LEU A 133 -11.98 -7.13 12.52
CA LEU A 133 -11.86 -8.43 11.85
C LEU A 133 -13.17 -9.23 11.90
N GLN A 134 -13.91 -9.16 13.01
CA GLN A 134 -15.20 -9.84 13.16
C GLN A 134 -16.27 -9.23 12.24
N GLU A 135 -16.37 -7.91 12.19
CA GLU A 135 -17.28 -7.20 11.29
C GLU A 135 -16.96 -7.51 9.83
N TRP A 136 -15.67 -7.54 9.48
CA TRP A 136 -15.25 -7.90 8.13
C TRP A 136 -15.64 -9.34 7.77
N ARG A 137 -15.40 -10.29 8.68
CA ARG A 137 -15.83 -11.69 8.51
C ARG A 137 -17.35 -11.81 8.39
N ALA A 138 -18.11 -11.01 9.12
CA ALA A 138 -19.57 -11.02 9.04
C ALA A 138 -20.05 -10.52 7.67
N ARG A 139 -19.49 -9.41 7.18
CA ARG A 139 -19.81 -8.82 5.88
C ARG A 139 -19.50 -9.77 4.72
N LEU A 140 -18.35 -10.44 4.76
CA LEU A 140 -17.92 -11.40 3.72
C LEU A 140 -18.97 -12.49 3.42
N LYS A 141 -19.79 -12.88 4.40
CA LYS A 141 -20.83 -13.90 4.22
C LYS A 141 -21.95 -13.50 3.26
N GLY A 142 -22.20 -12.20 3.10
CA GLY A 142 -23.29 -11.66 2.28
C GLY A 142 -22.84 -10.84 1.08
N LEU A 143 -21.53 -10.77 0.83
CA LEU A 143 -20.93 -9.80 -0.09
C LEU A 143 -21.44 -9.94 -1.53
N GLN A 144 -21.75 -11.16 -1.97
CA GLN A 144 -22.32 -11.40 -3.30
C GLN A 144 -23.74 -10.83 -3.47
N ALA A 145 -24.52 -10.70 -2.39
CA ALA A 145 -25.86 -10.12 -2.44
C ALA A 145 -25.85 -8.59 -2.28
N GLU A 146 -24.70 -7.99 -1.90
CA GLU A 146 -24.61 -6.54 -1.77
C GLU A 146 -24.85 -5.84 -3.10
N ARG A 147 -25.56 -4.70 -3.02
CA ARG A 147 -25.75 -3.81 -4.15
C ARG A 147 -24.46 -3.05 -4.43
N PRO A 148 -24.07 -2.89 -5.70
CA PRO A 148 -22.92 -2.07 -6.07
C PRO A 148 -23.20 -0.57 -5.86
N LEU A 149 -22.12 0.20 -5.83
CA LEU A 149 -22.13 1.65 -5.94
C LEU A 149 -22.69 2.08 -7.30
N THR A 150 -23.20 3.31 -7.36
CA THR A 150 -23.80 3.86 -8.58
C THR A 150 -22.85 4.80 -9.31
N PHE A 151 -22.70 4.56 -10.60
CA PHE A 151 -21.93 5.38 -11.54
C PHE A 151 -22.84 5.97 -12.62
N ALA A 152 -22.35 6.97 -13.36
CA ALA A 152 -23.09 7.51 -14.51
C ALA A 152 -23.01 6.49 -15.66
N PRO A 153 -24.14 5.95 -16.15
CA PRO A 153 -24.13 4.95 -17.19
C PRO A 153 -23.76 5.54 -18.56
N CYS A 154 -23.10 4.75 -19.40
CA CYS A 154 -22.62 5.10 -20.74
C CYS A 154 -23.70 5.73 -21.64
N GLU A 155 -24.96 5.33 -21.46
CA GLU A 155 -26.11 5.78 -22.24
C GLU A 155 -26.36 7.28 -22.09
N MET A 156 -25.90 7.88 -20.99
CA MET A 156 -25.97 9.33 -20.77
C MET A 156 -24.99 10.13 -21.65
N PHE A 157 -24.03 9.46 -22.31
CA PHE A 157 -22.93 10.10 -23.04
C PHE A 157 -23.00 9.80 -24.54
N ASP A 158 -22.45 10.72 -25.33
CA ASP A 158 -22.14 10.48 -26.73
C ASP A 158 -20.74 9.86 -26.85
N LEU A 159 -20.68 8.53 -26.97
CA LEU A 159 -19.42 7.77 -27.00
C LEU A 159 -18.69 7.81 -28.36
N SER A 160 -18.93 8.84 -29.17
CA SER A 160 -18.21 9.06 -30.43
C SER A 160 -17.12 10.13 -30.29
N PHE A 161 -16.11 10.05 -31.15
CA PHE A 161 -15.08 11.10 -31.24
C PHE A 161 -15.68 12.45 -31.66
N GLN A 162 -16.71 12.44 -32.51
CA GLN A 162 -17.43 13.62 -32.96
C GLN A 162 -18.19 14.29 -31.81
N GLY A 163 -18.86 13.49 -30.97
CA GLY A 163 -19.55 13.94 -29.76
C GLY A 163 -18.62 14.25 -28.57
N GLY A 164 -17.33 13.90 -28.69
CA GLY A 164 -16.30 14.22 -27.70
C GLY A 164 -16.44 13.49 -26.37
N PHE A 165 -17.18 12.37 -26.30
CA PHE A 165 -17.41 11.63 -25.05
C PHE A 165 -18.11 12.48 -23.97
N LEU A 166 -18.92 13.46 -24.39
CA LEU A 166 -19.62 14.38 -23.50
C LEU A 166 -21.02 13.86 -23.15
N LEU A 167 -21.55 14.40 -22.05
CA LEU A 167 -22.94 14.17 -21.65
C LEU A 167 -23.89 14.66 -22.75
N ARG A 168 -24.89 13.84 -23.09
CA ARG A 168 -25.91 14.21 -24.07
C ARG A 168 -26.70 15.44 -23.60
N PRO A 169 -27.18 16.32 -24.50
CA PRO A 169 -27.93 17.51 -24.13
C PRO A 169 -29.14 17.20 -23.23
N GLU A 170 -29.89 16.15 -23.55
CA GLU A 170 -31.11 15.77 -22.80
C GLU A 170 -30.76 15.33 -21.37
N ALA A 171 -29.68 14.56 -21.22
CA ALA A 171 -29.18 14.13 -19.92
C ALA A 171 -28.62 15.31 -19.09
N ARG A 172 -28.13 16.37 -19.76
CA ARG A 172 -27.66 17.59 -19.09
C ARG A 172 -28.84 18.41 -18.57
N GLU A 173 -29.85 18.61 -19.41
CA GLU A 173 -31.07 19.37 -19.08
C GLU A 173 -31.84 18.74 -17.92
N GLU A 174 -32.02 17.41 -17.93
CA GLU A 174 -32.66 16.68 -16.81
C GLU A 174 -31.97 16.96 -15.47
N ARG A 175 -30.64 17.11 -15.50
CA ARG A 175 -29.84 17.34 -14.31
C ARG A 175 -29.90 18.78 -13.83
N GLU A 176 -30.33 19.77 -14.62
CA GLU A 176 -30.30 21.19 -14.22
C GLU A 176 -31.08 21.48 -12.94
N SER A 177 -32.24 20.83 -12.78
CA SER A 177 -33.11 20.95 -11.59
C SER A 177 -32.55 20.29 -10.32
N HIS A 178 -31.56 19.41 -10.44
CA HIS A 178 -31.00 18.66 -9.31
C HIS A 178 -29.96 19.48 -8.55
N SER A 179 -29.99 19.44 -7.20
CA SER A 179 -29.00 20.13 -6.36
C SER A 179 -27.63 19.45 -6.33
N TYR A 180 -27.60 18.14 -6.55
CA TYR A 180 -26.39 17.32 -6.60
C TYR A 180 -26.03 16.98 -8.05
N GLY A 181 -24.74 16.71 -8.28
CA GLY A 181 -24.29 16.10 -9.53
C GLY A 181 -24.74 14.65 -9.66
N ILE A 182 -24.27 13.96 -10.70
CA ILE A 182 -24.64 12.56 -10.95
C ILE A 182 -23.81 11.63 -10.05
N THR A 183 -22.51 11.90 -9.95
CA THR A 183 -21.54 11.12 -9.17
C THR A 183 -20.43 12.05 -8.66
N THR A 184 -19.46 11.51 -7.91
CA THR A 184 -18.29 12.27 -7.47
C THR A 184 -17.52 12.91 -8.62
N GLY A 185 -17.23 12.17 -9.71
CA GLY A 185 -16.52 12.75 -10.86
C GLY A 185 -17.43 13.50 -11.83
N HIS A 186 -18.70 13.10 -11.96
CA HIS A 186 -19.68 13.80 -12.78
C HIS A 186 -20.51 14.77 -11.94
N HIS A 187 -19.82 15.67 -11.24
CA HIS A 187 -20.46 16.63 -10.32
C HIS A 187 -21.09 17.82 -11.04
N LEU A 188 -20.71 18.12 -12.29
CA LEU A 188 -21.30 19.16 -13.14
C LEU A 188 -21.29 20.58 -12.51
N GLY A 189 -20.30 20.88 -11.68
CA GLY A 189 -20.22 22.14 -10.91
C GLY A 189 -21.23 22.24 -9.74
N LYS A 190 -21.96 21.16 -9.46
CA LYS A 190 -22.96 21.06 -8.38
C LYS A 190 -22.37 20.40 -7.14
N LEU A 191 -23.21 20.22 -6.11
CA LEU A 191 -22.84 19.51 -4.90
C LEU A 191 -22.50 18.04 -5.22
N LEU A 192 -21.46 17.52 -4.55
CA LEU A 192 -21.12 16.10 -4.59
C LEU A 192 -22.25 15.27 -3.96
N PRO A 193 -22.77 14.23 -4.63
CA PRO A 193 -23.73 13.35 -4.00
C PRO A 193 -23.12 12.71 -2.75
N PRO A 194 -23.83 12.72 -1.61
CA PRO A 194 -23.27 12.23 -0.35
C PRO A 194 -22.95 10.74 -0.45
N ASP A 195 -21.78 10.35 0.05
CA ASP A 195 -21.34 8.96 0.16
C ASP A 195 -21.34 8.16 -1.16
N ASN A 196 -21.30 8.83 -2.33
CA ASN A 196 -21.41 8.18 -3.64
C ASN A 196 -20.39 7.04 -3.88
N GLN A 197 -19.22 7.13 -3.29
CA GLN A 197 -18.12 6.16 -3.42
C GLN A 197 -17.95 5.28 -2.18
N THR A 198 -18.77 5.49 -1.15
CA THR A 198 -18.69 4.78 0.13
C THR A 198 -19.95 4.01 0.52
N ARG A 199 -21.11 4.32 -0.09
CA ARG A 199 -22.39 3.66 0.21
C ARG A 199 -23.24 3.49 -1.06
N ALA A 200 -23.84 2.31 -1.21
CA ALA A 200 -24.84 2.07 -2.25
C ALA A 200 -26.17 2.77 -1.91
N LEU A 201 -26.89 3.25 -2.92
CA LEU A 201 -28.19 3.90 -2.72
C LEU A 201 -29.22 2.89 -2.15
N PRO A 202 -30.13 3.32 -1.26
CA PRO A 202 -31.25 2.49 -0.79
C PRO A 202 -32.17 2.05 -1.94
N THR A 203 -33.01 1.03 -1.73
CA THR A 203 -34.14 0.74 -2.63
C THR A 203 -35.24 1.79 -2.41
N GLU A 204 -36.01 2.11 -3.46
CA GLU A 204 -37.18 2.99 -3.34
C GLU A 204 -38.18 2.47 -2.27
N ASP A 205 -38.26 1.15 -2.08
CA ASP A 205 -39.09 0.50 -1.05
C ASP A 205 -38.69 0.83 0.41
N ASN A 206 -37.47 1.31 0.65
CA ASN A 206 -36.97 1.67 1.99
C ASN A 206 -36.80 3.19 2.19
N ALA A 207 -37.11 4.01 1.19
CA ALA A 207 -36.97 5.47 1.29
C ALA A 207 -37.91 6.07 2.36
N PHE A 208 -39.07 5.46 2.60
CA PHE A 208 -40.05 5.94 3.58
C PHE A 208 -39.70 5.58 5.03
N THR A 209 -39.00 4.48 5.28
CA THR A 209 -38.56 4.06 6.62
C THR A 209 -37.26 4.76 7.03
N ASP A 210 -36.34 5.00 6.10
CA ASP A 210 -35.06 5.66 6.39
C ASP A 210 -35.13 7.19 6.46
N ALA A 211 -36.10 7.86 5.81
CA ALA A 211 -36.31 9.30 6.00
C ALA A 211 -36.74 9.64 7.44
N ALA A 212 -37.54 8.76 8.06
CA ALA A 212 -37.94 8.87 9.46
C ALA A 212 -36.79 8.53 10.42
N SER A 213 -35.96 7.52 10.09
CA SER A 213 -34.77 7.16 10.87
C SER A 213 -33.69 8.26 10.80
N PHE A 214 -33.47 8.86 9.63
CA PHE A 214 -32.51 9.93 9.40
C PHE A 214 -32.90 11.24 10.11
N THR A 215 -34.19 11.60 10.07
CA THR A 215 -34.71 12.77 10.81
C THR A 215 -34.73 12.54 12.32
N ALA A 216 -34.99 11.31 12.79
CA ALA A 216 -34.87 10.95 14.20
C ALA A 216 -33.41 10.95 14.68
N ASP A 217 -32.47 10.45 13.88
CA ASP A 217 -31.03 10.42 14.19
C ASP A 217 -30.43 11.84 14.16
N LEU A 218 -30.85 12.72 13.24
CA LEU A 218 -30.50 14.13 13.27
C LEU A 218 -31.00 14.85 14.54
N ARG A 219 -32.23 14.55 15.01
CA ARG A 219 -32.74 15.07 16.28
C ARG A 219 -31.99 14.49 17.49
N ALA A 220 -31.68 13.20 17.49
CA ALA A 220 -30.92 12.56 18.57
C ALA A 220 -29.49 13.10 18.65
N ARG A 221 -28.82 13.29 17.51
CA ARG A 221 -27.49 13.90 17.40
C ARG A 221 -27.49 15.37 17.79
N GLY A 222 -28.52 16.14 17.43
CA GLY A 222 -28.68 17.53 17.88
C GLY A 222 -28.85 17.65 19.40
N THR A 223 -29.61 16.74 20.01
CA THR A 223 -29.83 16.70 21.45
C THR A 223 -28.57 16.24 22.22
N GLN A 224 -27.87 15.21 21.73
CA GLN A 224 -26.58 14.77 22.28
C GLN A 224 -25.46 15.82 22.10
N ARG A 225 -25.47 16.59 21.00
CA ARG A 225 -24.52 17.69 20.76
C ARG A 225 -24.68 18.79 21.79
N LYS A 226 -25.92 19.22 22.10
CA LYS A 226 -26.21 20.22 23.15
C LYS A 226 -25.79 19.73 24.55
N GLN A 227 -25.99 18.44 24.86
CA GLN A 227 -25.54 17.87 26.15
C GLN A 227 -24.00 17.77 26.23
N ARG A 228 -23.33 17.37 25.14
CA ARG A 228 -21.87 17.29 25.07
C ARG A 228 -21.19 18.67 25.08
N GLU A 229 -21.81 19.69 24.48
CA GLU A 229 -21.33 21.08 24.58
C GLU A 229 -21.41 21.60 26.02
N LYS A 230 -22.53 21.39 26.73
CA LYS A 230 -22.65 21.73 28.16
C LYS A 230 -21.63 20.99 29.04
N GLN A 231 -21.35 19.72 28.77
CA GLN A 231 -20.30 18.97 29.49
C GLN A 231 -18.89 19.47 29.16
N ARG A 232 -18.61 19.79 27.89
CA ARG A 232 -17.32 20.34 27.45
C ARG A 232 -17.06 21.73 28.00
N GLU A 233 -18.10 22.54 28.16
CA GLU A 233 -17.99 23.87 28.75
C GLU A 233 -17.66 23.80 30.24
N LYS A 234 -18.35 22.94 31.00
CA LYS A 234 -18.00 22.63 32.40
C LYS A 234 -16.58 22.06 32.55
N GLN A 235 -16.16 21.16 31.66
CA GLN A 235 -14.78 20.63 31.65
C GLN A 235 -13.74 21.70 31.27
N ARG A 236 -14.06 22.60 30.34
CA ARG A 236 -13.19 23.72 29.96
C ARG A 236 -13.00 24.69 31.12
N GLU A 237 -14.03 25.00 31.90
CA GLU A 237 -13.90 25.84 33.09
C GLU A 237 -13.06 25.17 34.19
N GLY A 238 -13.28 23.88 34.44
CA GLY A 238 -12.46 23.10 35.39
C GLY A 238 -10.99 23.01 34.96
N THR A 239 -10.74 22.85 33.66
CA THR A 239 -9.38 22.78 33.10
C THR A 239 -8.71 24.15 33.10
N LYS A 240 -9.45 25.25 32.86
CA LYS A 240 -8.93 26.62 33.00
C LYS A 240 -8.52 26.93 34.44
N ARG A 241 -9.30 26.50 35.44
CA ARG A 241 -8.92 26.63 36.87
C ARG A 241 -7.65 25.85 37.20
N ARG A 242 -7.58 24.56 36.83
CA ARG A 242 -6.39 23.71 37.03
C ARG A 242 -5.14 24.22 36.31
N ASN A 243 -5.28 24.72 35.09
CA ASN A 243 -4.15 25.28 34.34
C ASN A 243 -3.67 26.62 34.92
N LYS A 244 -4.56 27.42 35.52
CA LYS A 244 -4.18 28.66 36.22
C LYS A 244 -3.35 28.38 37.47
N GLU A 245 -3.68 27.32 38.22
CA GLU A 245 -2.88 26.84 39.36
C GLU A 245 -1.55 26.24 38.92
N ARG A 246 -1.54 25.35 37.93
CA ARG A 246 -0.30 24.77 37.38
C ARG A 246 0.63 25.80 36.76
N ASN A 247 0.12 26.85 36.11
CA ASN A 247 0.95 27.93 35.60
C ASN A 247 1.55 28.79 36.70
N LYS A 248 0.86 28.96 37.84
CA LYS A 248 1.43 29.62 39.03
C LYS A 248 2.59 28.82 39.62
N GLU A 249 2.48 27.49 39.72
CA GLU A 249 3.58 26.63 40.16
C GLU A 249 4.73 26.59 39.16
N ARG A 250 4.44 26.44 37.86
CA ARG A 250 5.45 26.45 36.80
C ARG A 250 6.22 27.77 36.70
N ASN A 251 5.57 28.90 36.94
CA ASN A 251 6.28 30.19 36.95
C ASN A 251 7.22 30.31 38.15
N LYS A 252 6.83 29.79 39.33
CA LYS A 252 7.73 29.71 40.49
C LYS A 252 8.93 28.77 40.23
N GLU A 253 8.71 27.62 39.59
CA GLU A 253 9.80 26.71 39.21
C GLU A 253 10.69 27.27 38.08
N LYS A 254 10.11 28.04 37.14
CA LYS A 254 10.89 28.72 36.08
C LYS A 254 11.80 29.80 36.66
N GLU A 255 11.31 30.65 37.56
CA GLU A 255 12.16 31.65 38.25
C GLU A 255 13.31 30.99 39.03
N GLN A 256 13.11 29.77 39.56
CA GLN A 256 14.19 29.00 40.20
C GLN A 256 15.17 28.39 39.18
N ARG A 257 14.69 27.94 38.02
CA ARG A 257 15.52 27.33 36.96
C ARG A 257 16.27 28.36 36.11
N GLU A 258 15.74 29.56 35.93
CA GLU A 258 16.38 30.64 35.17
C GLU A 258 17.61 31.18 35.91
N LYS A 259 17.56 31.22 37.25
CA LYS A 259 18.72 31.47 38.12
C LYS A 259 19.82 30.40 38.00
N GLN A 260 19.52 29.22 37.45
CA GLN A 260 20.49 28.14 37.23
C GLN A 260 20.94 28.00 35.75
N ARG A 261 20.30 28.69 34.80
CA ARG A 261 20.48 28.47 33.35
C ARG A 261 21.27 29.53 32.60
N GLU A 262 21.90 30.49 33.29
CA GLU A 262 22.84 31.46 32.68
C GLU A 262 24.16 30.85 32.20
N LYS A 263 24.25 29.52 32.05
CA LYS A 263 25.38 28.85 31.40
C LYS A 263 24.87 27.81 30.40
N VAL A 264 25.38 27.94 29.17
CA VAL A 264 25.37 27.00 28.03
C VAL A 264 24.37 27.29 26.90
N SER A 265 24.95 27.52 25.72
CA SER A 265 24.34 27.83 24.41
C SER A 265 23.97 26.55 23.63
N PRO A 266 22.91 26.52 22.78
CA PRO A 266 22.49 25.33 22.07
C PRO A 266 23.04 25.23 20.62
N ARG A 267 23.45 24.02 20.21
CA ARG A 267 23.80 23.64 18.83
C ARG A 267 22.58 23.15 18.04
N PHE A 268 22.66 23.38 16.74
CA PHE A 268 21.70 23.09 15.66
C PHE A 268 21.30 21.62 15.50
N VAL A 269 20.07 21.40 15.04
CA VAL A 269 19.47 20.10 14.68
C VAL A 269 19.76 19.79 13.22
N SER A 270 20.25 18.57 12.97
CA SER A 270 20.53 17.99 11.65
C SER A 270 19.27 17.33 11.05
N THR A 271 18.99 17.65 9.79
CA THR A 271 17.92 17.10 8.96
C THR A 271 18.22 15.66 8.56
N ARG A 272 17.35 14.70 8.93
CA ARG A 272 17.45 13.30 8.48
C ARG A 272 16.69 13.09 7.18
N VAL A 273 17.40 12.59 6.18
CA VAL A 273 16.84 12.01 4.95
C VAL A 273 16.20 10.67 5.29
N PHE A 274 14.98 10.44 4.80
CA PHE A 274 14.16 9.24 5.06
C PHE A 274 14.38 8.20 3.95
N ASN A 275 14.69 6.95 4.32
CA ASN A 275 14.87 5.82 3.42
C ASN A 275 13.65 4.86 3.54
N PRO A 276 12.73 4.79 2.55
CA PRO A 276 11.51 4.01 2.67
C PRO A 276 11.61 2.68 1.90
N LEU A 277 12.23 1.67 2.51
CA LEU A 277 12.00 0.27 2.15
C LEU A 277 11.67 -0.49 3.43
N ARG A 278 10.39 -0.89 3.58
CA ARG A 278 10.03 -1.91 4.57
C ARG A 278 10.79 -3.18 4.20
N ARG A 279 11.52 -3.72 5.18
CA ARG A 279 12.32 -4.94 5.12
C ARG A 279 11.69 -6.01 4.23
N VAL A 280 12.29 -6.23 3.05
CA VAL A 280 12.19 -7.51 2.37
C VAL A 280 12.95 -8.49 3.28
N GLN A 281 12.20 -9.33 3.99
CA GLN A 281 12.74 -10.44 4.78
C GLN A 281 12.43 -11.73 4.03
N ILE A 282 13.37 -12.66 4.07
CA ILE A 282 13.14 -14.03 3.60
C ILE A 282 12.19 -14.72 4.59
N PRO A 283 11.29 -15.62 4.14
CA PRO A 283 10.42 -16.39 5.03
C PRO A 283 11.19 -17.05 6.17
N GLU A 284 10.61 -17.08 7.37
CA GLU A 284 11.22 -17.61 8.61
C GLU A 284 11.73 -19.06 8.46
N GLU A 285 11.16 -19.83 7.54
CA GLU A 285 11.44 -21.26 7.32
C GLU A 285 12.57 -21.56 6.32
N ALA A 286 13.17 -20.55 5.68
CA ALA A 286 14.34 -20.75 4.83
C ALA A 286 15.62 -20.75 5.67
N ASP A 287 16.05 -21.93 6.10
CA ASP A 287 17.44 -22.13 6.50
C ASP A 287 18.32 -21.99 5.24
N MET A 288 19.09 -20.91 5.17
CA MET A 288 20.07 -20.74 4.09
C MET A 288 21.21 -21.70 4.30
N LYS A 289 21.05 -22.87 3.70
CA LYS A 289 22.09 -23.88 3.58
C LYS A 289 23.12 -23.41 2.55
N TRP A 290 24.27 -22.93 3.02
CA TRP A 290 25.36 -22.43 2.20
C TRP A 290 26.21 -23.57 1.65
N MET A 291 26.23 -23.76 0.33
CA MET A 291 27.02 -24.83 -0.28
C MET A 291 28.50 -24.67 0.01
N PHE A 292 29.03 -23.44 0.04
CA PHE A 292 30.42 -23.19 0.39
C PHE A 292 30.81 -23.72 1.78
N LYS A 293 29.88 -23.69 2.76
CA LYS A 293 30.11 -24.22 4.11
C LYS A 293 30.04 -25.76 4.16
N GLU A 294 29.37 -26.39 3.21
CA GLU A 294 29.37 -27.85 3.04
C GLU A 294 30.63 -28.34 2.35
N ASP A 295 31.07 -27.60 1.32
CA ASP A 295 32.23 -27.95 0.51
C ASP A 295 33.55 -27.79 1.28
N HIS A 296 33.57 -26.96 2.35
CA HIS A 296 34.79 -26.60 3.09
C HIS A 296 34.59 -26.64 4.61
N SER A 297 35.50 -27.32 5.31
CA SER A 297 35.52 -27.34 6.77
C SER A 297 35.68 -25.93 7.35
N LEU A 298 35.14 -25.71 8.56
CA LEU A 298 35.27 -24.43 9.27
C LEU A 298 36.74 -24.00 9.41
N GLU A 299 37.61 -24.94 9.79
CA GLU A 299 39.05 -24.67 9.93
C GLU A 299 39.67 -24.18 8.61
N HIS A 300 39.33 -24.82 7.49
CA HIS A 300 39.81 -24.40 6.18
C HIS A 300 39.34 -22.98 5.83
N ARG A 301 38.05 -22.68 6.07
CA ARG A 301 37.47 -21.35 5.82
C ARG A 301 38.14 -20.27 6.67
N CYS A 302 38.35 -20.51 7.96
CA CYS A 302 39.05 -19.59 8.87
C CYS A 302 40.49 -19.30 8.41
N VAL A 303 41.25 -20.33 8.06
CA VAL A 303 42.63 -20.18 7.58
C VAL A 303 42.66 -19.41 6.26
N GLU A 304 41.74 -19.71 5.35
CA GLU A 304 41.65 -19.04 4.06
C GLU A 304 41.29 -17.55 4.19
N SER A 305 40.23 -17.23 4.94
CA SER A 305 39.79 -15.85 5.15
C SER A 305 40.88 -15.01 5.82
N ALA A 306 41.56 -15.55 6.84
CA ALA A 306 42.66 -14.90 7.52
C ALA A 306 43.83 -14.60 6.55
N LYS A 307 44.19 -15.58 5.70
CA LYS A 307 45.22 -15.40 4.68
C LYS A 307 44.85 -14.32 3.67
N ILE A 308 43.58 -14.29 3.22
CA ILE A 308 43.08 -13.27 2.29
C ILE A 308 43.12 -11.89 2.94
N ARG A 309 42.66 -11.75 4.19
CA ARG A 309 42.63 -10.48 4.92
C ARG A 309 44.02 -9.93 5.20
N ASN A 310 44.99 -10.79 5.53
CA ASN A 310 46.38 -10.39 5.72
C ASN A 310 47.02 -9.92 4.40
N LYS A 311 46.69 -10.56 3.28
CA LYS A 311 47.25 -10.22 1.96
C LYS A 311 46.57 -9.00 1.31
N TYR A 312 45.28 -8.80 1.57
CA TYR A 312 44.47 -7.72 0.99
C TYR A 312 43.62 -7.02 2.07
N PRO A 313 44.22 -6.16 2.91
CA PRO A 313 43.53 -5.52 4.04
C PRO A 313 42.31 -4.67 3.61
N GLU A 314 42.44 -3.99 2.47
CA GLU A 314 41.40 -3.13 1.88
C GLU A 314 40.34 -3.90 1.08
N ARG A 315 40.31 -5.24 1.20
CA ARG A 315 39.34 -6.07 0.48
C ARG A 315 38.59 -7.02 1.38
N VAL A 316 37.32 -7.20 1.04
CA VAL A 316 36.35 -8.02 1.74
C VAL A 316 36.25 -9.37 1.02
N PRO A 317 36.50 -10.50 1.72
CA PRO A 317 36.20 -11.83 1.19
C PRO A 317 34.68 -12.08 1.28
N VAL A 318 34.05 -12.24 0.12
CA VAL A 318 32.58 -12.39 0.01
C VAL A 318 32.24 -13.71 -0.67
N ILE A 319 31.32 -14.48 -0.09
CA ILE A 319 30.70 -15.64 -0.71
C ILE A 319 29.31 -15.23 -1.19
N VAL A 320 29.03 -15.48 -2.46
CA VAL A 320 27.79 -15.12 -3.15
C VAL A 320 27.11 -16.38 -3.67
N GLU A 321 25.91 -16.66 -3.18
CA GLU A 321 25.13 -17.82 -3.61
C GLU A 321 23.68 -17.43 -3.95
N LYS A 322 23.07 -18.19 -4.85
CA LYS A 322 21.67 -17.98 -5.23
C LYS A 322 20.77 -18.60 -4.17
N VAL A 323 19.67 -17.92 -3.83
CA VAL A 323 18.63 -18.52 -2.98
C VAL A 323 17.95 -19.67 -3.73
N SER A 324 17.76 -20.80 -3.05
CA SER A 324 17.03 -21.97 -3.58
C SER A 324 15.62 -21.58 -4.04
N GLY A 325 15.22 -22.03 -5.22
CA GLY A 325 13.91 -21.70 -5.82
C GLY A 325 13.87 -20.38 -6.60
N SER A 326 14.97 -19.63 -6.64
CA SER A 326 15.07 -18.42 -7.45
C SER A 326 15.10 -18.73 -8.96
N GLN A 327 14.35 -17.94 -9.73
CA GLN A 327 14.22 -18.09 -11.20
C GLN A 327 15.37 -17.41 -11.98
N ILE A 328 16.31 -16.75 -11.30
CA ILE A 328 17.48 -16.15 -11.95
C ILE A 328 18.61 -17.17 -12.08
N VAL A 329 19.50 -16.92 -13.06
CA VAL A 329 20.61 -17.84 -13.36
C VAL A 329 21.64 -17.88 -12.23
N ASP A 330 22.31 -19.02 -12.12
CA ASP A 330 23.41 -19.20 -11.17
C ASP A 330 24.64 -18.39 -11.56
N ILE A 331 25.36 -17.94 -10.54
CA ILE A 331 26.59 -17.20 -10.69
C ILE A 331 27.74 -18.18 -10.98
N ASP A 332 28.62 -17.80 -11.91
CA ASP A 332 29.72 -18.63 -12.39
C ASP A 332 30.77 -18.91 -11.31
N LYS A 333 30.99 -17.95 -10.41
CA LYS A 333 31.92 -18.06 -9.27
C LYS A 333 31.24 -17.54 -8.03
N ARG A 334 31.34 -18.29 -6.93
CA ARG A 334 30.73 -17.91 -5.64
C ARG A 334 31.64 -17.02 -4.79
N LYS A 335 32.96 -17.12 -4.95
CA LYS A 335 33.93 -16.41 -4.10
C LYS A 335 34.45 -15.13 -4.77
N TYR A 336 34.31 -14.00 -4.09
CA TYR A 336 34.69 -12.67 -4.54
C TYR A 336 35.62 -11.98 -3.56
N LEU A 337 36.49 -11.12 -4.10
CA LEU A 337 37.37 -10.25 -3.34
C LEU A 337 37.06 -8.79 -3.66
N VAL A 338 36.22 -8.18 -2.82
CA VAL A 338 35.50 -6.92 -3.10
C VAL A 338 36.21 -5.75 -2.42
N PRO A 339 36.44 -4.60 -3.09
CA PRO A 339 36.98 -3.41 -2.41
C PRO A 339 36.11 -2.97 -1.22
N SER A 340 36.74 -2.51 -0.13
CA SER A 340 36.05 -2.09 1.09
C SER A 340 35.21 -0.81 0.93
N ASP A 341 35.55 0.03 -0.05
CA ASP A 341 35.01 1.37 -0.30
C ASP A 341 33.78 1.39 -1.23
N ILE A 342 33.55 0.34 -2.02
CA ILE A 342 32.36 0.29 -2.88
C ILE A 342 31.10 0.08 -2.05
N THR A 343 29.98 0.62 -2.53
CA THR A 343 28.68 0.46 -1.89
C THR A 343 28.04 -0.88 -2.18
N VAL A 344 27.10 -1.29 -1.33
CA VAL A 344 26.22 -2.44 -1.57
C VAL A 344 25.50 -2.33 -2.92
N ALA A 345 25.06 -1.13 -3.32
CA ALA A 345 24.43 -0.89 -4.62
C ALA A 345 25.39 -1.17 -5.79
N GLN A 346 26.63 -0.71 -5.69
CA GLN A 346 27.66 -0.97 -6.70
C GLN A 346 27.99 -2.47 -6.76
N PHE A 347 28.10 -3.13 -5.61
CA PHE A 347 28.31 -4.58 -5.57
C PHE A 347 27.15 -5.36 -6.20
N MET A 348 25.91 -4.99 -5.89
CA MET A 348 24.70 -5.53 -6.52
C MET A 348 24.73 -5.36 -8.04
N TRP A 349 25.19 -4.22 -8.54
CA TRP A 349 25.36 -3.99 -9.97
C TRP A 349 26.43 -4.90 -10.59
N ILE A 350 27.54 -5.16 -9.89
CA ILE A 350 28.58 -6.11 -10.33
C ILE A 350 28.00 -7.52 -10.46
N ILE A 351 27.24 -7.98 -9.45
CA ILE A 351 26.58 -9.28 -9.49
C ILE A 351 25.60 -9.34 -10.66
N ARG A 352 24.75 -8.32 -10.84
CA ARG A 352 23.80 -8.22 -11.95
C ARG A 352 24.49 -8.37 -13.31
N LYS A 353 25.62 -7.70 -13.51
CA LYS A 353 26.41 -7.80 -14.74
C LYS A 353 27.01 -9.19 -14.95
N ARG A 354 27.48 -9.84 -13.88
CA ARG A 354 28.03 -11.22 -13.94
C ARG A 354 26.98 -12.24 -14.38
N ILE A 355 25.78 -12.16 -13.84
CA ILE A 355 24.66 -13.05 -14.20
C ILE A 355 23.90 -12.60 -15.47
N GLN A 356 24.40 -11.56 -16.16
CA GLN A 356 23.77 -10.98 -17.35
C GLN A 356 22.28 -10.66 -17.17
N LEU A 357 21.87 -10.24 -15.98
CA LEU A 357 20.47 -9.99 -15.67
C LEU A 357 20.02 -8.63 -16.26
N PRO A 358 18.96 -8.61 -17.09
CA PRO A 358 18.44 -7.38 -17.68
C PRO A 358 17.99 -6.34 -16.65
N SER A 359 17.98 -5.05 -17.03
CA SER A 359 17.63 -3.95 -16.13
C SER A 359 16.22 -4.06 -15.54
N GLU A 360 15.32 -4.66 -16.30
CA GLU A 360 13.88 -4.79 -16.06
C GLU A 360 13.58 -5.86 -15.00
N LYS A 361 14.52 -6.79 -14.74
CA LYS A 361 14.33 -7.86 -13.75
C LYS A 361 14.85 -7.43 -12.38
N GLY A 362 13.97 -7.46 -11.37
CA GLY A 362 14.33 -7.20 -9.98
C GLY A 362 15.33 -8.20 -9.43
N MET A 363 16.27 -7.73 -8.62
CA MET A 363 17.23 -8.57 -7.89
C MET A 363 17.40 -8.00 -6.49
N PHE A 364 17.56 -8.85 -5.50
CA PHE A 364 17.87 -8.44 -4.13
C PHE A 364 19.07 -9.21 -3.62
N LEU A 365 19.87 -8.53 -2.79
CA LEU A 365 20.92 -9.16 -1.99
C LEU A 365 20.42 -9.32 -0.56
N PHE A 366 20.81 -10.41 0.08
CA PHE A 366 20.49 -10.72 1.47
C PHE A 366 21.75 -11.06 2.25
N VAL A 367 21.86 -10.50 3.44
CA VAL A 367 22.88 -10.83 4.45
C VAL A 367 22.13 -11.07 5.76
N ASP A 368 22.36 -12.22 6.38
CA ASP A 368 21.64 -12.69 7.56
C ASP A 368 20.11 -12.48 7.44
N LYS A 369 19.52 -13.01 6.36
CA LYS A 369 18.08 -12.93 6.02
C LYS A 369 17.53 -11.51 5.82
N THR A 370 18.36 -10.46 5.82
CA THR A 370 17.95 -9.07 5.64
C THR A 370 18.55 -8.44 4.40
N VAL A 371 17.83 -7.48 3.79
CA VAL A 371 18.39 -6.67 2.70
C VAL A 371 19.28 -5.58 3.30
N PRO A 372 20.60 -5.58 3.00
CA PRO A 372 21.50 -4.53 3.48
C PRO A 372 21.16 -3.17 2.85
N GLN A 373 21.52 -2.09 3.55
CA GLN A 373 21.30 -0.74 3.04
C GLN A 373 22.15 -0.48 1.79
N SER A 374 21.55 -0.01 0.71
CA SER A 374 22.25 0.19 -0.56
C SER A 374 23.40 1.21 -0.50
N SER A 375 23.36 2.13 0.47
CA SER A 375 24.32 3.23 0.62
C SER A 375 25.54 2.92 1.49
N ILE A 376 25.53 1.85 2.29
CA ILE A 376 26.70 1.49 3.11
C ILE A 376 27.78 0.84 2.24
N THR A 377 29.03 0.94 2.67
CA THR A 377 30.13 0.29 1.96
C THR A 377 30.21 -1.21 2.28
N MET A 378 30.85 -1.99 1.41
CA MET A 378 31.08 -3.41 1.64
C MET A 378 31.97 -3.66 2.87
N GLY A 379 32.90 -2.74 3.17
CA GLY A 379 33.70 -2.77 4.40
C GLY A 379 32.84 -2.61 5.66
N GLN A 380 31.95 -1.60 5.68
CA GLN A 380 31.02 -1.39 6.79
C GLN A 380 30.06 -2.57 6.99
N LEU A 381 29.57 -3.15 5.88
CA LEU A 381 28.72 -4.34 5.93
C LEU A 381 29.49 -5.55 6.49
N TYR A 382 30.73 -5.75 6.06
CA TYR A 382 31.58 -6.84 6.54
C TYR A 382 31.89 -6.75 8.03
N GLU A 383 32.20 -5.55 8.55
CA GLU A 383 32.46 -5.37 9.99
C GLU A 383 31.24 -5.73 10.85
N LYS A 384 30.05 -5.51 10.32
CA LYS A 384 28.78 -5.73 11.02
C LYS A 384 28.28 -7.17 10.92
N GLU A 385 28.44 -7.81 9.77
CA GLU A 385 27.70 -9.04 9.40
C GLU A 385 28.58 -10.21 8.90
N LYS A 386 29.91 -10.13 9.02
CA LYS A 386 30.78 -11.28 8.69
C LYS A 386 30.47 -12.47 9.60
N ASP A 387 30.63 -13.66 9.05
CA ASP A 387 30.50 -14.92 9.78
C ASP A 387 31.76 -15.19 10.63
N GLU A 388 31.66 -16.13 11.57
CA GLU A 388 32.76 -16.52 12.46
C GLU A 388 33.98 -17.05 11.69
N ASP A 389 33.77 -17.55 10.48
CA ASP A 389 34.82 -18.03 9.59
C ASP A 389 35.61 -16.93 8.87
N GLY A 390 35.22 -15.66 9.02
CA GLY A 390 35.86 -14.51 8.40
C GLY A 390 35.43 -14.19 6.95
N PHE A 391 34.40 -14.84 6.42
CA PHE A 391 33.76 -14.46 5.15
C PHE A 391 32.47 -13.67 5.39
N LEU A 392 32.11 -12.80 4.43
CA LEU A 392 30.75 -12.24 4.36
C LEU A 392 29.92 -13.08 3.39
N TYR A 393 28.79 -13.57 3.87
CA TYR A 393 27.88 -14.39 3.07
C TYR A 393 26.72 -13.53 2.54
N VAL A 394 26.59 -13.50 1.22
CA VAL A 394 25.58 -12.70 0.51
C VAL A 394 24.77 -13.63 -0.37
N ALA A 395 23.47 -13.72 -0.13
CA ALA A 395 22.59 -14.44 -1.03
C ALA A 395 21.96 -13.49 -2.03
N TYR A 396 21.68 -13.94 -3.24
CA TYR A 396 20.94 -13.16 -4.22
C TYR A 396 19.69 -13.89 -4.70
N ASN A 397 18.62 -13.14 -4.95
CA ASN A 397 17.35 -13.65 -5.42
C ASN A 397 16.76 -12.73 -6.49
N GLY A 398 16.14 -13.32 -7.51
CA GLY A 398 15.31 -12.61 -8.47
C GLY A 398 13.93 -12.33 -7.88
N GLU A 399 13.42 -11.12 -8.07
CA GLU A 399 12.05 -10.80 -7.67
C GLU A 399 11.07 -11.57 -8.57
N ASN A 400 10.20 -12.37 -7.97
CA ASN A 400 8.88 -12.60 -8.55
C ASN A 400 8.00 -11.46 -8.03
N THR A 401 7.38 -10.69 -8.92
CA THR A 401 6.51 -9.56 -8.57
C THR A 401 5.20 -9.99 -7.86
N PHE A 402 5.04 -11.30 -7.71
CA PHE A 402 4.01 -11.99 -6.99
C PHE A 402 4.70 -12.73 -5.85
N GLY A 403 4.31 -12.44 -4.60
CA GLY A 403 4.83 -13.13 -3.43
C GLY A 403 4.85 -14.65 -3.64
N PHE A 404 5.86 -15.30 -3.07
CA PHE A 404 6.08 -16.75 -3.16
C PHE A 404 4.75 -17.53 -3.09
N GLN A 405 4.44 -18.25 -4.17
CA GLN A 405 3.58 -19.41 -4.06
C GLN A 405 4.43 -20.51 -3.43
N ASP A 406 4.26 -20.72 -2.13
CA ASP A 406 4.54 -22.06 -1.62
C ASP A 406 3.61 -23.00 -2.36
N ALA A 407 4.22 -23.99 -3.02
CA ALA A 407 3.51 -25.12 -3.56
C ALA A 407 2.70 -25.74 -2.41
N ILE A 408 1.40 -25.45 -2.38
CA ILE A 408 0.44 -26.23 -1.63
C ILE A 408 0.54 -27.63 -2.21
N LYS A 409 1.28 -28.50 -1.52
CA LYS A 409 1.11 -29.94 -1.67
C LYS A 409 -0.30 -30.22 -1.18
N THR A 410 -1.23 -30.37 -2.12
CA THR A 410 -2.53 -30.96 -1.83
C THR A 410 -2.31 -32.38 -1.29
N PRO A 411 -3.02 -32.79 -0.22
CA PRO A 411 -3.12 -34.20 0.13
C PRO A 411 -3.83 -35.03 -0.95
#